data_AF-A0A1C3RCG1-F1
#
_entry.id   AF-A0A1C3RCG1-F1
#
_cell.length_a   1.000
_cell.length_b   1.000
_cell.length_c   1.000
_cell.angle_alpha   90.00
_cell.angle_beta   90.00
_cell.angle_gamma   90.00
#
_symmetry.space_group_name_H-M   'P 1'
#
loop_
_entity.id
_entity.type
_entity.pdbx_description
1 polymer ?
#
loop_
_entity_poly.entity_id
_entity_poly.type
_entity_poly.pdbx_seq_one_letter_code
_entity_poly.pdbx_strand_id
1 'polypeptide(L)'
;MEYNEIFNPGLYNYWIVIFLMMVGFYIVIARGNLVKKLVGLNIFQTSVFILYISMGKVTGGTAPIFGEGLTVFSNPLPHVLILTAIVVGIATTALGLALVVRIREAYGTIEEEDIHAQEEDF
;
A
#
# COMPACT_ATOMS: atom_id res chain seq x y z
N MET A 1 -23.40 -20.32 19.89
CA MET A 1 -23.13 -18.89 20.23
C MET A 1 -21.64 -18.56 20.04
N GLU A 2 -21.00 -19.10 19.00
CA GLU A 2 -19.53 -19.05 18.80
C GLU A 2 -19.14 -18.43 17.43
N TYR A 3 -20.13 -18.11 16.60
CA TYR A 3 -19.94 -17.52 15.27
C TYR A 3 -19.77 -15.98 15.29
N ASN A 4 -20.07 -15.33 16.42
CA ASN A 4 -20.13 -13.87 16.49
C ASN A 4 -18.77 -13.22 16.87
N GLU A 5 -17.77 -14.01 17.26
CA GLU A 5 -16.41 -13.51 17.49
C GLU A 5 -15.60 -13.40 16.18
N ILE A 6 -15.91 -14.27 15.20
CA ILE A 6 -15.31 -14.22 13.85
C ILE A 6 -15.83 -12.99 13.09
N PHE A 7 -17.08 -12.57 13.35
CA PHE A 7 -17.72 -11.41 12.73
C PHE A 7 -17.84 -10.23 13.70
N ASN A 8 -16.77 -9.93 14.44
CA ASN A 8 -16.72 -8.67 15.18
C ASN A 8 -16.43 -7.54 14.17
N PRO A 9 -17.29 -6.51 14.03
CA PRO A 9 -17.06 -5.41 13.08
C PRO A 9 -15.72 -4.68 13.29
N GLY A 10 -15.10 -4.82 14.47
CA GLY A 10 -13.74 -4.33 14.73
C GLY A 10 -12.62 -5.11 14.05
N LEU A 11 -12.79 -6.42 13.82
CA LEU A 11 -11.75 -7.30 13.27
C LEU A 11 -11.76 -7.38 11.73
N TYR A 12 -12.91 -7.12 11.09
CA TYR A 12 -13.08 -7.18 9.64
C TYR A 12 -12.02 -6.38 8.85
N ASN A 13 -11.68 -5.19 9.32
CA ASN A 13 -10.67 -4.34 8.69
C ASN A 13 -9.29 -5.01 8.68
N TYR A 14 -8.91 -5.73 9.76
CA TYR A 14 -7.62 -6.40 9.84
C TYR A 14 -7.52 -7.59 8.88
N TRP A 15 -8.60 -8.35 8.70
CA TRP A 15 -8.66 -9.43 7.72
C TRP A 15 -8.47 -8.92 6.29
N ILE A 16 -9.16 -7.83 5.93
CA ILE A 16 -9.00 -7.18 4.62
C ILE A 16 -7.57 -6.69 4.42
N VAL A 17 -6.99 -6.04 5.44
CA VAL A 17 -5.61 -5.55 5.38
C VAL A 17 -4.64 -6.69 5.11
N ILE A 18 -4.72 -7.78 5.89
CA ILE A 18 -3.81 -8.92 5.73
C ILE A 18 -3.95 -9.51 4.33
N PHE A 19 -5.19 -9.66 3.84
CA PHE A 19 -5.45 -10.15 2.50
C PHE A 19 -4.84 -9.24 1.42
N LEU A 20 -5.12 -7.93 1.45
CA LEU A 20 -4.56 -6.96 0.51
C LEU A 20 -3.03 -6.91 0.57
N MET A 21 -2.46 -6.98 1.78
CA MET A 21 -1.02 -6.97 2.01
C MET A 21 -0.37 -8.20 1.37
N MET A 22 -0.93 -9.39 1.60
CA MET A 22 -0.43 -10.63 1.00
C MET A 22 -0.57 -10.63 -0.53
N VAL A 23 -1.69 -10.12 -1.07
CA VAL A 23 -1.89 -10.00 -2.53
C VAL A 23 -0.89 -9.03 -3.15
N GLY A 24 -0.70 -7.85 -2.57
CA GLY A 24 0.27 -6.87 -3.05
C GLY A 24 1.70 -7.42 -3.05
N PHE A 25 2.09 -8.07 -1.94
CA PHE A 25 3.40 -8.72 -1.81
C PHE A 25 3.59 -9.85 -2.82
N TYR A 26 2.56 -10.70 -3.01
CA TYR A 26 2.59 -11.77 -4.01
C TYR A 26 2.80 -11.24 -5.43
N ILE A 27 2.13 -10.15 -5.81
CA ILE A 27 2.28 -9.56 -7.15
C ILE A 27 3.72 -9.08 -7.38
N VAL A 28 4.37 -8.51 -6.37
CA VAL A 28 5.76 -8.03 -6.47
C VAL A 28 6.74 -9.19 -6.75
N ILE A 29 6.50 -10.35 -6.12
CA ILE A 29 7.38 -11.53 -6.27
C ILE A 29 7.05 -12.32 -7.53
N ALA A 30 5.76 -12.56 -7.81
CA ALA A 30 5.33 -13.53 -8.81
C ALA A 30 5.26 -12.99 -10.25
N ARG A 31 5.47 -11.68 -10.47
CA ARG A 31 5.36 -11.06 -11.79
C ARG A 31 6.72 -10.58 -12.29
N GLY A 32 7.19 -11.10 -13.42
CA GLY A 32 8.42 -10.63 -14.09
C GLY A 32 8.28 -9.23 -14.72
N ASN A 33 7.07 -8.81 -15.08
CA ASN A 33 6.86 -7.48 -15.65
C ASN A 33 7.05 -6.37 -14.60
N LEU A 34 7.98 -5.45 -14.86
CA LEU A 34 8.37 -4.38 -13.93
C LEU A 34 7.21 -3.43 -13.57
N VAL A 35 6.30 -3.15 -14.52
CA VAL A 35 5.11 -2.30 -14.26
C VAL A 35 4.15 -3.02 -13.31
N LYS A 36 3.94 -4.33 -13.49
CA LYS A 36 3.07 -5.11 -12.60
C LYS A 36 3.64 -5.17 -11.17
N LYS A 37 4.96 -5.21 -11.01
CA LYS A 37 5.60 -5.12 -9.69
C LYS A 37 5.31 -3.78 -9.00
N LEU A 38 5.40 -2.66 -9.73
CA LEU A 38 5.07 -1.33 -9.19
C LEU A 38 3.61 -1.23 -8.76
N VAL A 39 2.68 -1.83 -9.52
CA VAL A 39 1.26 -1.92 -9.13
C VAL A 39 1.10 -2.76 -7.86
N GLY A 40 1.78 -3.91 -7.77
CA GLY A 40 1.78 -4.75 -6.56
C GLY A 40 2.27 -4.00 -5.32
N LEU A 41 3.33 -3.19 -5.47
CA LEU A 41 3.87 -2.36 -4.41
C LEU A 41 2.88 -1.27 -3.96
N ASN A 42 2.15 -0.66 -4.89
CA ASN A 42 1.11 0.32 -4.58
C ASN A 42 -0.09 -0.30 -3.82
N ILE A 43 -0.49 -1.53 -4.20
CA ILE A 43 -1.51 -2.29 -3.47
C ILE A 43 -1.04 -2.59 -2.04
N PHE A 44 0.22 -3.00 -1.88
CA PHE A 44 0.83 -3.24 -0.58
C PHE A 44 0.84 -1.96 0.28
N GLN A 45 1.27 -0.82 -0.26
CA GLN A 45 1.24 0.46 0.45
C GLN A 45 -0.18 0.85 0.89
N THR A 46 -1.16 0.66 0.01
CA THR A 46 -2.57 0.93 0.33
C THR A 46 -3.06 0.09 1.51
N SER A 47 -2.65 -1.18 1.59
CA SER A 47 -3.01 -2.05 2.72
C SER A 47 -2.44 -1.54 4.06
N VAL A 48 -1.21 -1.03 4.05
CA VAL A 48 -0.56 -0.42 5.22
C VAL A 48 -1.30 0.85 5.65
N PHE A 49 -1.77 1.67 4.71
CA PHE A 49 -2.57 2.86 5.05
C PHE A 49 -3.84 2.47 5.78
N ILE A 50 -4.58 1.47 5.29
CA ILE A 50 -5.82 0.98 5.93
C ILE A 50 -5.53 0.43 7.33
N LEU A 51 -4.39 -0.24 7.54
CA LEU A 51 -3.96 -0.71 8.86
C LEU A 51 -3.79 0.44 9.85
N TYR A 52 -3.05 1.48 9.47
CA TYR A 52 -2.79 2.65 10.30
C TYR A 52 -4.07 3.45 10.61
N ILE A 53 -4.96 3.61 9.63
CA ILE A 53 -6.27 4.27 9.84
C ILE A 53 -7.10 3.47 10.83
N SER A 54 -7.13 2.14 10.69
CA SER A 54 -7.89 1.26 11.57
C SER A 54 -7.39 1.33 13.02
N MET A 55 -6.07 1.41 13.22
CA MET A 55 -5.46 1.61 14.55
C MET A 55 -5.70 3.01 15.13
N GLY A 56 -5.79 4.04 14.30
CA GLY A 56 -5.98 5.43 14.72
C GLY A 56 -7.43 5.80 15.06
N LYS A 57 -8.39 4.95 14.72
CA LYS A 57 -9.82 5.19 14.92
C LYS A 57 -10.19 5.02 16.39
N VAL A 58 -10.72 6.09 16.99
CA VAL A 58 -11.29 6.06 18.35
C VAL A 58 -12.81 5.96 18.25
N THR A 59 -13.43 5.08 19.05
CA THR A 59 -14.90 4.91 19.08
C THR A 59 -15.58 6.23 19.44
N GLY A 60 -16.43 6.74 18.55
CA GLY A 60 -17.12 8.03 18.73
C GLY A 60 -16.27 9.28 18.46
N GLY A 61 -15.01 9.11 18.05
CA GLY A 61 -14.11 10.24 17.74
C GLY A 61 -14.35 10.81 16.35
N THR A 62 -14.60 12.12 16.28
CA THR A 62 -14.70 12.86 15.02
C THR A 62 -13.30 13.21 14.50
N ALA A 63 -13.17 13.63 13.23
CA ALA A 63 -11.91 14.13 12.69
C ALA A 63 -11.34 15.24 13.59
N PRO A 64 -10.00 15.30 13.80
CA PRO A 64 -9.34 16.26 14.70
C PRO A 64 -9.34 17.68 14.10
N ILE A 65 -10.54 18.24 13.91
CA ILE A 65 -10.80 19.57 13.38
C ILE A 65 -11.55 20.31 14.47
N PHE A 66 -11.03 21.45 14.92
CA PHE A 66 -11.65 22.25 15.97
C PHE A 66 -13.01 22.78 15.49
N GLY A 67 -14.06 22.49 16.24
CA GLY A 67 -15.44 22.94 15.96
C GLY A 67 -16.28 22.93 17.23
N GLU A 68 -17.27 23.83 17.32
CA GLU A 68 -18.13 23.93 18.49
C GLU A 68 -18.94 22.62 18.70
N GLY A 69 -18.93 22.09 19.92
CA GLY A 69 -19.71 20.90 20.29
C GLY A 69 -19.03 19.53 20.12
N LEU A 70 -17.78 19.48 19.66
CA LEU A 70 -17.01 18.23 19.50
C LEU A 70 -16.09 17.99 20.71
N THR A 71 -16.33 16.91 21.46
CA THR A 71 -15.58 16.57 22.69
C THR A 71 -14.63 15.38 22.53
N VAL A 72 -14.82 14.56 21.49
CA VAL A 72 -14.01 13.36 21.23
C VAL A 72 -13.45 13.41 19.81
N PHE A 73 -12.11 13.34 19.71
CA PHE A 73 -11.38 13.35 18.45
C PHE A 73 -10.66 12.02 18.23
N SER A 74 -10.56 11.59 16.98
CA SER A 74 -9.67 10.50 16.59
C SER A 74 -8.20 10.91 16.73
N ASN A 75 -7.30 9.95 16.88
CA ASN A 75 -5.87 10.23 17.07
C ASN A 75 -5.30 10.93 15.82
N PRO A 76 -4.72 12.15 15.93
CA PRO A 76 -4.17 12.85 14.79
C PRO A 76 -2.85 12.26 14.29
N LEU A 77 -2.12 11.48 15.11
CA LEU A 77 -0.79 10.98 14.78
C LEU A 77 -0.81 10.06 13.54
N PRO A 78 -1.68 9.04 13.43
CA PRO A 78 -1.73 8.19 12.25
C PRO A 78 -2.09 8.98 10.98
N HIS A 79 -2.94 10.00 11.09
CA HIS A 79 -3.36 10.82 9.96
C HIS A 79 -2.19 11.57 9.31
N VAL A 80 -1.31 12.17 10.14
CA VAL A 80 -0.12 12.87 9.67
C VAL A 80 0.90 11.89 9.09
N LEU A 81 1.11 10.73 9.74
CA LEU A 81 2.03 9.69 9.25
C LEU A 81 1.61 9.11 7.90
N ILE A 82 0.30 8.97 7.65
CA ILE A 82 -0.20 8.49 6.36
C ILE A 82 -0.03 9.55 5.28
N LEU A 83 -0.30 10.83 5.59
CA LEU A 83 -0.13 11.90 4.60
C LEU A 83 1.32 11.98 4.10
N THR A 84 2.31 11.85 4.99
CA THR A 84 3.72 11.80 4.60
C THR A 84 4.05 10.54 3.80
N ALA A 85 3.53 9.38 4.23
CA ALA A 85 3.73 8.12 3.52
C ALA A 85 3.13 8.13 2.10
N ILE A 86 1.98 8.78 1.88
CA ILE A 86 1.36 8.96 0.56
C ILE A 86 2.28 9.75 -0.36
N VAL A 87 2.82 10.89 0.11
CA VAL A 87 3.70 11.73 -0.71
C VAL A 87 4.97 10.97 -1.11
N VAL A 88 5.60 10.27 -0.17
CA VAL A 88 6.77 9.44 -0.46
C VAL A 88 6.41 8.27 -1.39
N GLY A 89 5.25 7.65 -1.22
CA GLY A 89 4.77 6.56 -2.08
C GLY A 89 4.55 6.98 -3.53
N ILE A 90 3.95 8.15 -3.76
CA ILE A 90 3.75 8.70 -5.11
C ILE A 90 5.10 9.07 -5.73
N ALA A 91 6.00 9.70 -4.97
CA ALA A 91 7.34 10.07 -5.46
C ALA A 91 8.18 8.85 -5.86
N THR A 92 8.17 7.79 -5.03
CA THR A 92 8.88 6.54 -5.32
C THR A 92 8.26 5.77 -6.48
N THR A 93 6.93 5.78 -6.62
CA THR A 93 6.25 5.20 -7.79
C THR A 93 6.59 5.95 -9.08
N ALA A 94 6.59 7.28 -9.06
CA ALA A 94 6.98 8.09 -10.20
C ALA A 94 8.43 7.84 -10.62
N LEU A 95 9.35 7.77 -9.66
CA LEU A 95 10.74 7.39 -9.90
C LEU A 95 10.86 5.97 -10.46
N GLY A 96 10.14 5.01 -9.88
CA GLY A 96 10.11 3.63 -10.35
C GLY A 96 9.63 3.52 -11.79
N LEU A 97 8.55 4.22 -12.16
CA LEU A 97 8.06 4.26 -13.54
C LEU A 97 9.08 4.92 -14.48
N ALA A 98 9.74 6.00 -14.06
CA ALA A 98 10.79 6.63 -14.85
C ALA A 98 11.96 5.67 -15.11
N LEU A 99 12.35 4.86 -14.11
CA LEU A 99 13.36 3.81 -14.27
C LEU A 99 12.89 2.73 -15.23
N VAL A 100 11.64 2.28 -15.15
CA VAL A 100 11.08 1.29 -16.08
C VAL A 100 11.11 1.79 -17.52
N VAL A 101 10.80 3.07 -17.75
CA VAL A 101 10.92 3.68 -19.09
C VAL A 101 12.37 3.68 -19.57
N ARG A 102 13.33 4.04 -18.71
CA ARG A 102 14.77 4.02 -19.05
C ARG A 102 15.28 2.62 -19.35
N ILE A 103 14.85 1.62 -18.59
CA ILE A 103 15.19 0.22 -18.83
C ILE A 103 14.64 -0.23 -20.19
N ARG A 104 13.40 0.12 -20.51
CA ARG A 104 12.81 -0.18 -21.81
C ARG A 104 13.57 0.46 -22.96
N GLU A 105 14.05 1.70 -22.80
CA GLU A 105 14.87 2.38 -23.80
C GLU A 105 16.23 1.70 -24.01
N ALA A 106 16.81 1.11 -22.96
CA ALA A 106 18.11 0.44 -23.01
C ALA A 106 18.04 -1.01 -23.53
N TYR A 107 17.09 -1.81 -23.05
CA TYR A 107 16.98 -3.26 -23.34
C TYR A 107 15.85 -3.61 -24.32
N GLY A 108 14.99 -2.66 -24.68
CA GLY A 108 13.84 -2.87 -25.57
C GLY A 108 12.65 -3.59 -24.94
N THR A 109 12.79 -4.13 -23.73
CA THR A 109 11.79 -4.92 -23.00
C THR A 109 11.58 -4.39 -21.57
N ILE A 110 10.47 -4.79 -20.96
CA ILE A 110 10.12 -4.50 -19.56
C ILE A 110 9.88 -5.79 -18.75
N GLU A 111 10.18 -6.93 -19.36
CA GLU A 111 10.13 -8.25 -18.70
C GLU A 111 11.52 -8.54 -18.14
N GLU A 112 11.57 -8.86 -16.86
CA GLU A 112 12.81 -9.05 -16.11
C GLU A 112 13.61 -10.28 -16.58
N GLU A 113 12.93 -11.35 -17.02
CA GLU A 113 13.56 -12.55 -17.58
C GLU A 113 14.37 -12.24 -18.84
N ASP A 114 13.81 -11.42 -19.75
CA ASP A 114 14.49 -11.01 -20.99
C ASP A 114 15.71 -10.13 -20.71
N ILE A 115 15.63 -9.28 -19.68
CA ILE A 115 16.73 -8.39 -19.27
C ILE A 115 17.90 -9.22 -18.73
N HIS A 116 17.62 -10.16 -17.82
CA HIS A 116 18.65 -11.03 -17.25
C HIS A 116 19.31 -11.92 -18.30
N ALA A 117 18.54 -12.46 -19.25
CA ALA A 117 19.10 -13.26 -20.34
C ALA A 117 20.09 -12.46 -21.20
N GLN A 118 19.77 -11.19 -21.53
CA GLN A 118 20.69 -10.33 -22.28
C GLN A 118 21.96 -9.99 -21.50
N GLU A 119 21.90 -9.88 -20.17
CA GLU A 119 23.09 -9.62 -19.34
C GLU A 119 24.03 -10.81 -19.23
N GLU A 120 23.51 -12.05 -19.20
CA GLU A 120 24.33 -13.26 -19.16
C GLU A 120 25.08 -13.56 -20.47
N ASP A 121 24.63 -12.97 -21.59
CA ASP A 121 25.24 -13.12 -22.92
C ASP A 121 26.46 -12.19 -23.17
N PHE A 122 26.79 -11.28 -22.25
CA PHE A 122 27.95 -10.37 -22.30
C PHE A 122 29.10 -10.79 -21.37
#